data_AF-A0A9P6AV31-F1
#
_entry.id   AF-A0A9P6AV31-F1
#
_cell.length_a   1.000
_cell.length_b   1.000
_cell.length_c   1.000
_cell.angle_alpha   90.00
_cell.angle_beta   90.00
_cell.angle_gamma   90.00
#
_symmetry.space_group_name_H-M   'P 1'
#
loop_
_entity.id
_entity.type
_entity.pdbx_description
1 polymer ?
#
loop_
_entity_poly.entity_id
_entity_poly.type
_entity_poly.pdbx_seq_one_letter_code
_entity_poly.pdbx_strand_id
1 'polypeptide(L)'
;SKSDLTKQLQELKTELLSLSLCVQKIASLLASKLSQISTIRKSIAHVLTVMNQKAHQNLQEYYKKKKYLPLDLHVKKTHAICH
;
A
#
# COMPACT_ATOMS: atom_id res chain seq x y z
N SER A 1 5.14 9.64 -11.47
CA SER A 1 5.21 8.45 -12.35
C SER A 1 5.30 7.18 -11.52
N LYS A 2 5.14 5.96 -12.08
CA LYS A 2 5.28 4.70 -11.31
C LYS A 2 6.64 4.59 -10.62
N SER A 3 7.71 5.02 -11.29
CA SER A 3 9.07 5.00 -10.76
C SER A 3 9.26 5.94 -9.55
N ASP A 4 8.54 7.06 -9.51
CA ASP A 4 8.66 8.01 -8.40
C ASP A 4 8.03 7.45 -7.13
N LEU A 5 6.88 6.78 -7.25
CA LEU A 5 6.21 6.11 -6.13
C LEU A 5 7.06 4.96 -5.57
N THR A 6 7.75 4.21 -6.44
CA THR A 6 8.65 3.14 -5.98
C THR A 6 9.88 3.68 -5.25
N LYS A 7 10.42 4.83 -5.67
CA LYS A 7 11.52 5.51 -4.99
C LYS A 7 11.09 6.01 -3.61
N GLN A 8 9.96 6.73 -3.54
CA GLN A 8 9.38 7.20 -2.27
C GLN A 8 9.12 6.03 -1.30
N LEU A 9 8.62 4.91 -1.81
CA LEU A 9 8.38 3.71 -1.00
C LEU A 9 9.68 3.13 -0.42
N GLN A 10 10.76 3.10 -1.22
CA GLN A 10 12.05 2.61 -0.77
C GLN A 10 12.66 3.53 0.30
N GLU A 11 12.61 4.84 0.11
CA GLU A 11 13.06 5.86 1.06
C GLU A 11 12.32 5.71 2.40
N LEU A 12 10.98 5.71 2.38
CA LEU A 12 10.16 5.56 3.59
C LEU A 12 10.42 4.24 4.34
N LYS A 13 10.73 3.15 3.62
CA LYS A 13 11.11 1.87 4.25
C LYS A 13 12.46 1.96 4.94
N THR A 14 13.45 2.62 4.34
CA THR A 14 14.76 2.81 4.96
C THR A 14 14.68 3.69 6.21
N GLU A 15 13.86 4.74 6.18
CA GLU A 15 13.58 5.60 7.33
C GLU A 15 12.87 4.84 8.47
N LEU A 16 11.90 3.98 8.14
CA LEU A 16 11.25 3.15 9.14
C LEU A 16 12.23 2.19 9.82
N LEU A 17 13.10 1.54 9.04
CA LEU A 17 14.11 0.62 9.57
C LEU A 17 15.09 1.34 10.50
N SER A 18 15.61 2.50 10.10
CA SER A 18 16.54 3.28 10.92
C SER A 18 15.92 3.76 12.23
N LEU A 19 14.65 4.23 12.21
CA LEU A 19 13.94 4.63 13.43
C LEU A 19 13.67 3.44 14.35
N SER A 20 13.28 2.27 13.81
CA SER A 20 13.01 1.09 14.63
C SER A 20 14.25 0.54 15.33
N LEU A 21 15.43 0.60 14.69
CA LEU A 21 16.70 0.19 15.27
C LEU A 21 17.14 1.13 16.41
N CYS A 22 16.85 2.43 16.29
CA CYS A 22 17.16 3.42 17.32
C CYS A 22 16.32 3.22 18.59
N VAL A 23 15.03 2.89 18.44
CA VAL A 23 14.10 2.66 19.57
C VAL A 23 14.51 1.44 20.40
N GLN A 24 15.03 0.37 19.79
CA GLN A 24 15.45 -0.82 20.52
C GLN A 24 16.67 -0.58 21.42
N LYS A 25 17.59 0.30 21.02
CA LYS A 25 18.87 0.50 21.71
C LYS A 25 18.82 1.58 22.79
N ILE A 26 17.98 2.60 22.64
CA ILE A 26 17.99 3.78 23.49
C ILE A 26 16.60 3.95 24.10
N ALA A 27 16.31 3.22 25.17
CA ALA A 27 15.00 3.15 25.83
C ALA A 27 14.55 4.46 26.51
N SER A 28 15.40 5.49 26.59
CA SER A 28 15.19 6.66 27.46
C SER A 28 14.72 7.94 26.76
N LEU A 29 14.51 7.97 25.44
CA LEU A 29 14.08 9.20 24.71
C LEU A 29 13.11 8.87 23.56
N LEU A 30 11.85 8.49 23.87
CA LEU A 30 11.00 7.73 22.92
C LEU A 30 9.71 8.39 22.38
N ALA A 31 9.09 9.36 23.03
CA ALA A 31 7.71 9.75 22.67
C ALA A 31 7.57 10.38 21.27
N SER A 32 8.47 11.31 20.91
CA SER A 32 8.46 11.98 19.60
C SER A 32 8.87 11.07 18.44
N LYS A 33 9.74 10.08 18.70
CA LYS A 33 10.17 9.09 17.69
C LYS A 33 9.07 8.05 17.41
N LEU A 34 8.28 7.68 18.43
CA LEU A 34 7.16 6.76 18.28
C LEU A 34 6.01 7.35 17.43
N SER A 35 5.70 8.64 17.60
CA SER A 35 4.67 9.30 16.79
C SER A 35 5.06 9.36 15.30
N GLN A 36 6.35 9.61 15.01
CA GLN A 36 6.89 9.57 13.65
C GLN A 36 6.76 8.18 13.00
N ILE A 37 6.99 7.09 13.74
CA ILE A 37 6.82 5.72 13.24
C ILE A 37 5.37 5.47 12.78
N SER A 38 4.39 5.91 13.57
CA SER A 38 2.97 5.79 13.20
C SER A 38 2.66 6.53 11.90
N THR A 39 3.17 7.75 11.75
CA THR A 39 2.99 8.56 10.55
C THR A 39 3.65 7.91 9.32
N ILE A 40 4.88 7.43 9.44
CA ILE A 40 5.61 6.78 8.33
C ILE A 40 4.90 5.50 7.89
N ARG A 41 4.42 4.67 8.83
CA ARG A 41 3.64 3.46 8.50
C ARG A 41 2.37 3.78 7.71
N LYS A 42 1.64 4.83 8.10
CA LYS A 42 0.46 5.31 7.37
C LYS A 42 0.84 5.80 5.98
N SER A 43 1.93 6.58 5.86
CA SER A 43 2.43 7.05 4.56
C SER A 43 2.75 5.90 3.61
N ILE A 44 3.46 4.85 4.08
CA ILE A 44 3.75 3.64 3.30
C ILE A 44 2.45 2.97 2.83
N ALA A 45 1.47 2.83 3.73
CA ALA A 45 0.17 2.25 3.38
C ALA A 45 -0.56 3.07 2.31
N HIS A 46 -0.52 4.40 2.39
CA HIS A 46 -1.10 5.28 1.37
C HIS A 46 -0.44 5.11 0.00
N VAL A 47 0.89 5.09 -0.07
CA VAL A 47 1.63 4.89 -1.34
C VAL A 47 1.27 3.54 -1.98
N LEU A 48 1.26 2.46 -1.18
CA LEU A 48 0.85 1.13 -1.64
C LEU A 48 -0.60 1.11 -2.15
N THR A 49 -1.50 1.80 -1.45
CA THR A 49 -2.91 1.88 -1.84
C THR A 49 -3.08 2.56 -3.19
N VAL A 50 -2.40 3.68 -3.42
CA VAL A 50 -2.43 4.41 -4.71
C VAL A 50 -1.85 3.55 -5.84
N MET A 51 -0.74 2.86 -5.59
CA MET A 51 -0.14 1.96 -6.58
C MET A 51 -1.10 0.82 -6.97
N ASN A 52 -1.73 0.19 -5.98
CA ASN A 52 -2.69 -0.89 -6.20
C ASN A 52 -3.95 -0.40 -6.92
N GLN A 53 -4.48 0.77 -6.53
CA GLN A 53 -5.63 1.38 -7.20
C GLN A 53 -5.33 1.62 -8.69
N LYS A 54 -4.14 2.15 -9.01
CA LYS A 54 -3.77 2.39 -10.41
C LYS A 54 -3.55 1.09 -11.18
N ALA A 55 -2.95 0.07 -10.57
CA ALA A 55 -2.80 -1.24 -11.19
C ALA A 55 -4.17 -1.87 -11.51
N HIS A 56 -5.09 -1.81 -10.56
CA HIS A 56 -6.44 -2.33 -10.71
C HIS A 56 -7.24 -1.59 -11.79
N GLN A 57 -7.17 -0.25 -11.84
CA GLN A 57 -7.81 0.54 -12.89
C GLN A 57 -7.30 0.18 -14.29
N ASN A 58 -5.99 0.00 -14.46
CA ASN A 58 -5.42 -0.40 -15.75
C ASN A 58 -5.91 -1.81 -16.17
N LEU A 59 -6.05 -2.74 -15.20
CA LEU A 59 -6.62 -4.06 -15.47
C LEU A 59 -8.10 -3.97 -15.87
N GLN A 60 -8.90 -3.16 -15.17
CA GLN A 60 -10.30 -2.93 -15.54
C GLN A 60 -10.42 -2.37 -16.96
N GLU A 61 -9.61 -1.38 -17.34
CA GLU A 61 -9.58 -0.84 -18.69
C GLU A 61 -9.24 -1.89 -19.75
N TYR A 62 -8.26 -2.75 -19.46
CA TYR A 62 -7.86 -3.83 -20.36
C TYR A 62 -8.94 -4.92 -20.55
N TYR A 63 -9.74 -5.20 -19.51
CA TYR A 63 -10.78 -6.25 -19.54
C TYR A 63 -12.20 -5.73 -19.85
N LYS A 64 -12.45 -4.41 -19.91
CA LYS A 64 -13.79 -3.78 -20.07
C LYS A 64 -14.69 -4.35 -21.18
N LYS A 65 -14.12 -4.88 -22.25
CA LYS A 65 -14.88 -5.39 -23.43
C LYS A 65 -14.65 -6.87 -23.71
N LYS A 66 -13.98 -7.59 -22.81
CA LYS A 66 -13.69 -9.01 -22.98
C LYS A 66 -14.85 -9.83 -22.41
N LYS A 67 -15.21 -10.93 -23.09
CA LYS A 67 -16.28 -11.84 -22.65
C LYS A 67 -15.95 -12.49 -21.29
N TYR A 68 -14.69 -12.84 -21.07
CA TYR A 68 -14.22 -13.49 -19.85
C TYR A 68 -13.41 -12.50 -19.02
N LEU A 69 -13.88 -12.22 -17.81
CA LEU A 69 -13.18 -11.44 -16.81
C LEU A 69 -12.53 -12.39 -15.80
N PRO A 70 -11.39 -12.00 -15.20
CA PRO A 70 -10.85 -12.69 -14.03
C PRO A 70 -11.78 -12.50 -12.83
N LEU A 71 -11.83 -13.51 -11.95
CA LEU A 71 -12.72 -13.55 -10.78
C LEU A 71 -12.58 -12.32 -9.86
N ASP A 72 -11.38 -11.76 -9.75
CA ASP A 72 -11.12 -10.59 -8.91
C ASP A 72 -11.80 -9.30 -9.43
N LEU A 73 -12.02 -9.20 -10.75
CA LEU A 73 -12.70 -8.08 -11.38
C LEU A 73 -14.23 -8.27 -11.46
N HIS A 74 -14.76 -9.40 -10.98
CA HIS A 74 -16.20 -9.59 -10.92
C HIS A 74 -16.83 -8.68 -9.86
N VAL A 75 -18.03 -8.20 -10.15
CA VAL A 75 -18.83 -7.49 -9.15
C VAL A 75 -19.12 -8.45 -8.00
N LYS A 76 -18.72 -8.08 -6.79
CA LYS A 76 -18.96 -8.90 -5.59
C LYS A 76 -20.45 -8.95 -5.30
N LYS A 77 -21.03 -10.14 -5.45
CA LYS A 77 -22.42 -10.47 -5.14
C LYS A 77 -22.43 -11.65 -4.17
N THR A 78 -23.55 -11.87 -3.49
CA THR A 78 -23.69 -13.06 -2.64
C THR A 78 -23.78 -14.32 -3.51
N HIS A 79 -23.42 -15.48 -2.95
CA HIS A 79 -23.47 -16.75 -3.65
C HIS A 79 -24.84 -17.04 -4.28
N ALA A 80 -25.93 -16.69 -3.57
CA ALA A 80 -27.31 -16.87 -4.04
C ALA A 80 -27.73 -15.96 -5.21
N ILE A 81 -26.96 -14.91 -5.52
CA ILE A 81 -27.20 -14.02 -6.67
C ILE A 81 -26.28 -14.41 -7.85
N CYS A 82 -25.14 -15.05 -7.55
CA CYS A 82 -24.18 -15.52 -8.56
C CYS A 82 -24.60 -16.83 -9.22
N HIS A 83 -25.25 -17.71 -8.45
CA HIS A 83 -25.86 -18.97 -8.90
C HIS A 83 -27.34 -18.77 -9.17
#